data_AF-A0A6P1Q665-F1
#
_entry.id   AF-A0A6P1Q665-F1
#
_cell.length_a   1.000
_cell.length_b   1.000
_cell.length_c   1.000
_cell.angle_alpha   90.00
_cell.angle_beta   90.00
_cell.angle_gamma   90.00
#
_symmetry.space_group_name_H-M   'P 1'
#
loop_
_entity.id
_entity.type
_entity.pdbx_description
1 polymer ?
#
loop_
_entity_poly.entity_id
_entity_poly.type
_entity_poly.pdbx_seq_one_letter_code
_entity_poly.pdbx_strand_id
1 'polypeptide(L)'
;MKGRYKIFLLLFYVIGLVALCLLSVDKYSWMSEIDPSVVSGSIIDNSKNSKVINFLLFLVLMLSQLILFIFEKRRKWRTVSFLLVFIAIMVYALF
;
A
#
# COMPACT_ATOMS: atom_id res chain seq x y z
N MET A 1 24.83 -7.59 13.55
CA MET A 1 23.96 -7.47 12.34
C MET A 1 22.45 -7.65 12.59
N LYS A 2 21.97 -8.01 13.80
CA LYS A 2 20.55 -8.33 14.10
C LYS A 2 19.57 -7.13 14.18
N GLY A 3 20.00 -5.90 13.90
CA GLY A 3 19.14 -4.70 13.99
C GLY A 3 18.84 -4.03 12.64
N ARG A 4 19.75 -4.16 11.67
CA ARG A 4 19.69 -3.38 10.42
C ARG A 4 18.60 -3.85 9.47
N TYR A 5 18.31 -5.16 9.42
CA TYR A 5 17.26 -5.71 8.55
C TYR A 5 15.86 -5.16 8.86
N LYS A 6 15.61 -4.75 10.12
CA LYS A 6 14.33 -4.16 10.53
C LYS A 6 14.11 -2.79 9.90
N ILE A 7 15.17 -1.99 9.83
CA ILE A 7 15.15 -0.67 9.20
C ILE A 7 14.88 -0.84 7.71
N PHE A 8 15.55 -1.80 7.05
CA PHE A 8 15.30 -2.12 5.64
C PHE A 8 13.85 -2.57 5.39
N LEU A 9 13.29 -3.45 6.23
CA LEU A 9 11.90 -3.89 6.11
C LEU A 9 10.91 -2.73 6.34
N LEU A 10 11.18 -1.84 7.29
CA LEU A 10 10.35 -0.66 7.52
C LEU A 10 10.39 0.29 6.32
N LEU A 11 11.58 0.54 5.77
CA LEU A 11 11.77 1.37 4.58
C LEU A 11 11.03 0.78 3.37
N PHE A 12 11.22 -0.53 3.13
CA PHE A 12 10.51 -1.25 2.08
C PHE A 12 8.99 -1.14 2.25
N TYR A 13 8.51 -1.26 3.49
CA TYR A 13 7.08 -1.13 3.80
C TYR A 13 6.54 0.28 3.53
N VAL A 14 7.27 1.32 3.92
CA VAL A 14 6.89 2.72 3.65
C VAL A 14 6.86 2.98 2.14
N ILE A 15 7.88 2.51 1.40
CA ILE A 15 7.92 2.64 -0.07
C ILE A 15 6.73 1.92 -0.70
N GLY A 16 6.42 0.69 -0.25
CA GLY A 16 5.28 -0.05 -0.76
C GLY A 16 3.94 0.60 -0.42
N LEU A 17 3.78 1.20 0.77
CA LEU A 17 2.59 1.99 1.10
C LEU A 17 2.42 3.20 0.16
N VAL A 18 3.50 3.93 -0.11
CA VAL A 18 3.46 5.07 -1.05
C VAL A 18 3.11 4.57 -2.46
N ALA A 19 3.69 3.46 -2.90
CA ALA A 19 3.35 2.86 -4.19
C ALA A 19 1.87 2.44 -4.26
N LEU A 20 1.32 1.88 -3.18
CA LEU A 20 -0.09 1.51 -3.10
C LEU A 20 -0.99 2.74 -3.26
N CYS A 21 -0.69 3.85 -2.58
CA CYS A 21 -1.45 5.09 -2.74
C CYS A 21 -1.39 5.62 -4.19
N LEU A 22 -0.19 5.68 -4.78
CA LEU A 22 0.00 6.23 -6.12
C LEU A 22 -0.67 5.40 -7.21
N LEU A 23 -0.67 4.07 -7.06
CA LEU A 23 -1.26 3.16 -8.04
C LEU A 23 -2.77 2.99 -7.86
N SER A 24 -3.34 3.33 -6.71
CA SER A 24 -4.79 3.28 -6.51
C SER A 24 -5.52 4.54 -6.97
N VAL A 25 -4.81 5.65 -7.18
CA VAL A 25 -5.40 6.86 -7.77
C VAL A 25 -5.72 6.63 -9.24
N ASP A 26 -6.92 7.00 -9.67
CA ASP A 26 -7.32 6.92 -11.07
C ASP A 26 -6.41 7.81 -11.92
N LYS A 27 -5.78 7.22 -12.92
CA LYS A 27 -4.79 7.88 -13.80
C LYS A 27 -5.35 9.12 -14.49
N TYR A 28 -6.66 9.18 -14.72
CA TYR A 28 -7.33 10.25 -15.44
C TYR A 28 -8.13 11.17 -14.50
N SER A 29 -8.06 10.97 -13.19
CA SER A 29 -8.74 11.83 -12.19
C SER A 29 -8.35 13.31 -12.33
N TRP A 30 -7.09 13.61 -12.65
CA TRP A 30 -6.64 14.98 -12.87
C TRP A 30 -7.33 15.66 -14.07
N MET A 31 -7.81 14.89 -15.05
CA MET A 31 -8.41 15.46 -16.27
C MET A 31 -9.75 16.11 -15.98
N SER A 32 -10.55 15.52 -15.09
CA SER A 32 -11.83 16.10 -14.68
C SER A 32 -11.69 17.29 -13.74
N GLU A 33 -10.52 17.45 -13.09
CA GLU A 33 -10.19 18.64 -12.30
C GLU A 33 -9.83 19.84 -13.19
N ILE A 34 -9.19 19.61 -14.34
CA ILE A 34 -8.76 20.67 -15.27
C ILE A 34 -9.85 21.00 -16.30
N ASP A 35 -10.54 19.98 -16.80
CA ASP A 35 -11.60 20.12 -17.78
C ASP A 35 -12.91 19.52 -17.23
N PRO A 36 -13.85 20.37 -16.76
CA PRO A 36 -15.11 19.91 -16.20
C PRO A 36 -16.04 19.27 -17.24
N SER A 37 -15.71 19.32 -18.54
CA SER A 37 -16.43 18.55 -19.57
C SER A 37 -16.06 17.06 -19.56
N VAL A 38 -14.92 16.71 -18.96
CA VAL A 38 -14.50 15.32 -18.74
C VAL A 38 -15.08 14.84 -17.41
N VAL A 39 -16.07 13.95 -17.48
CA VAL A 39 -16.67 13.37 -16.27
C VAL A 39 -15.69 12.41 -15.59
N SER A 40 -15.46 12.57 -14.29
CA SER A 40 -14.62 11.65 -13.50
C SER A 40 -15.06 10.19 -13.70
N GLY A 41 -14.12 9.32 -14.03
CA GLY A 41 -14.38 7.89 -14.26
C GLY A 41 -15.05 7.56 -15.60
N SER A 42 -15.26 8.54 -16.49
CA SER A 42 -15.74 8.30 -17.86
C SER A 42 -14.70 7.64 -18.76
N ILE A 43 -13.41 7.89 -18.48
CA ILE A 43 -12.29 7.25 -19.17
C ILE A 43 -12.01 5.92 -18.47
N ILE A 44 -12.60 4.85 -19.01
CA ILE A 44 -12.38 3.49 -18.51
C ILE A 44 -10.99 3.05 -18.98
N ASP A 45 -10.03 2.99 -18.05
CA ASP A 45 -8.78 2.28 -18.30
C ASP A 45 -9.07 0.78 -18.36
N ASN A 46 -9.16 0.25 -19.58
CA ASN A 46 -9.43 -1.17 -19.81
C ASN A 46 -8.26 -2.08 -19.40
N SER A 47 -7.14 -1.52 -18.93
CA SER A 47 -6.11 -2.28 -18.22
C SER A 47 -6.62 -2.68 -16.83
N LYS A 48 -7.45 -3.74 -16.81
CA LYS A 48 -8.00 -4.39 -15.60
C LYS A 48 -6.92 -4.87 -14.59
N ASN A 49 -5.65 -4.73 -14.95
CA ASN A 49 -4.49 -5.18 -14.20
C ASN A 49 -4.15 -4.25 -13.02
N SER A 50 -4.51 -2.96 -13.04
CA SER A 50 -4.16 -2.03 -11.95
C SER A 50 -4.71 -2.50 -10.59
N LYS A 51 -5.98 -2.92 -10.55
CA LYS A 51 -6.61 -3.49 -9.35
C LYS A 51 -5.91 -4.77 -8.88
N VAL A 52 -5.53 -5.64 -9.81
CA VAL A 52 -4.83 -6.90 -9.50
C VAL A 52 -3.43 -6.61 -8.94
N ILE A 53 -2.72 -5.65 -9.54
CA ILE A 53 -1.39 -5.22 -9.09
C ILE A 53 -1.47 -4.60 -7.69
N ASN A 54 -2.44 -3.74 -7.42
CA ASN A 54 -2.64 -3.15 -6.09
C ASN A 54 -2.98 -4.19 -5.04
N PHE A 55 -3.83 -5.17 -5.38
CA PHE A 55 -4.12 -6.27 -4.49
C PHE A 55 -2.89 -7.14 -4.20
N LEU A 56 -2.08 -7.45 -5.22
CA LEU A 56 -0.81 -8.16 -5.03
C LEU A 56 0.14 -7.39 -4.12
N LEU A 57 0.25 -6.08 -4.33
CA LEU A 57 1.14 -5.20 -3.58
C LEU A 57 0.70 -5.09 -2.12
N PHE A 58 -0.61 -4.99 -1.87
CA PHE A 58 -1.19 -5.08 -0.54
C PHE A 58 -0.87 -6.42 0.14
N LEU A 59 -0.98 -7.54 -0.58
CA LEU A 59 -0.69 -8.86 -0.05
C LEU A 59 0.79 -9.00 0.33
N VAL A 60 1.71 -8.48 -0.50
CA VAL A 60 3.15 -8.43 -0.19
C VAL A 60 3.42 -7.61 1.08
N LEU A 61 2.78 -6.45 1.23
CA LEU A 61 2.90 -5.63 2.44
C LEU A 61 2.43 -6.40 3.69
N MET A 62 1.31 -7.11 3.61
CA MET A 62 0.79 -7.92 4.71
C MET A 62 1.75 -9.06 5.09
N LEU A 63 2.28 -9.78 4.10
CA LEU A 63 3.25 -10.85 4.33
C LEU A 63 4.54 -10.33 4.98
N SER A 64 5.02 -9.16 4.55
CA SER A 64 6.23 -8.56 5.14
C SER A 64 6.06 -8.27 6.65
N GLN A 65 4.88 -7.79 7.06
CA GLN A 65 4.57 -7.53 8.47
C GLN A 65 4.34 -8.82 9.26
N LEU A 66 3.77 -9.85 8.62
CA LEU A 66 3.58 -11.17 9.22
C LEU A 66 4.93 -11.84 9.52
N ILE A 67 5.90 -11.73 8.60
CA ILE A 67 7.27 -12.21 8.81
C ILE A 67 7.92 -11.47 10.00
N LEU A 68 7.80 -10.14 10.06
CA LEU A 68 8.28 -9.36 11.21
C LEU A 68 7.63 -9.80 12.52
N PHE A 69 6.32 -10.05 12.52
CA PHE A 69 5.56 -10.45 13.69
C PHE A 69 5.95 -11.84 14.23
N ILE A 70 6.26 -12.79 13.34
CA ILE A 70 6.67 -14.16 13.70
C ILE A 70 8.10 -14.18 14.23
N PHE A 71 9.04 -13.50 13.55
CA PHE A 71 10.45 -13.54 13.91
C PHE A 71 10.80 -12.70 15.15
N GLU A 72 9.96 -11.74 15.51
CA GLU A 72 10.28 -10.78 16.57
C GLU A 72 9.73 -11.20 17.95
N LYS A 73 10.64 -11.53 18.87
CA LYS A 73 10.28 -11.86 20.27
C LYS A 73 9.92 -10.64 21.12
N ARG A 74 10.26 -9.41 20.70
CA ARG A 74 10.02 -8.19 21.49
C ARG A 74 8.58 -7.68 21.32
N ARG A 75 7.85 -7.59 22.43
CA ARG A 75 6.45 -7.13 22.48
C ARG A 75 6.22 -5.76 21.81
N LYS A 76 7.16 -4.81 21.94
CA LYS A 76 7.05 -3.47 21.33
C LYS A 76 6.95 -3.51 19.81
N TRP A 77 7.73 -4.36 19.15
CA TRP A 77 7.77 -4.45 17.69
C TRP A 77 6.57 -5.20 17.13
N ARG A 78 6.02 -6.17 17.88
CA ARG A 78 4.73 -6.79 17.54
C ARG A 78 3.59 -5.77 17.48
N THR A 79 3.54 -4.84 18.43
CA THR A 79 2.53 -3.77 18.41
C THR A 79 2.71 -2.86 17.20
N VAL A 80 3.95 -2.52 16.85
CA VAL A 80 4.25 -1.71 15.64
C VAL A 80 3.79 -2.42 14.36
N SER A 81 4.06 -3.73 14.22
CA SER A 81 3.58 -4.50 13.05
C SER A 81 2.05 -4.56 12.96
N PHE A 82 1.36 -4.72 14.09
CA PHE A 82 -0.11 -4.65 14.11
C PHE A 82 -0.62 -3.28 13.66
N LEU A 83 0.01 -2.20 14.14
CA LEU A 83 -0.38 -0.83 13.80
C LEU A 83 -0.15 -0.55 12.30
N LEU A 84 0.98 -1.02 11.75
CA LEU A 84 1.29 -0.92 10.32
C LEU A 84 0.26 -1.68 9.47
N VAL A 85 -0.05 -2.93 9.82
CA VAL A 85 -1.10 -3.72 9.14
C VAL A 85 -2.44 -2.98 9.16
N PHE A 86 -2.83 -2.42 10.30
CA PHE A 86 -4.06 -1.65 10.42
C PHE A 86 -4.07 -0.42 9.51
N ILE A 87 -2.95 0.31 9.44
CA ILE A 87 -2.77 1.43 8.50
C ILE A 87 -2.91 0.95 7.06
N ALA A 88 -2.25 -0.14 6.65
CA ALA A 88 -2.37 -0.63 5.28
C ALA A 88 -3.80 -1.06 4.93
N ILE A 89 -4.54 -1.67 5.85
CA ILE A 89 -5.95 -2.02 5.64
C ILE A 89 -6.77 -0.74 5.44
N MET A 90 -6.57 0.28 6.29
CA MET A 90 -7.26 1.57 6.16
C MET A 90 -6.95 2.25 4.83
N VAL A 91 -5.68 2.28 4.42
CA VAL A 91 -5.26 2.85 3.14
C VAL A 91 -5.91 2.08 1.99
N TYR A 92 -5.81 0.75 1.97
CA TYR A 92 -6.42 -0.06 0.92
C TYR A 92 -7.95 0.02 0.89
N ALA A 93 -8.61 0.29 2.02
CA ALA A 93 -10.06 0.47 2.06
C ALA A 93 -10.52 1.87 1.62
N LEU A 94 -9.63 2.88 1.68
CA LEU A 94 -9.92 4.25 1.28
C LEU A 94 -9.87 4.45 -0.24
N PHE A 95 -9.10 3.61 -0.94
CA PHE A 95 -8.93 3.67 -2.39
C PHE A 95 -9.55 2.46 -3.10
#